data_AF-A0A8T7DX38-F1
#
_entry.id   AF-A0A8T7DX38-F1
#
_cell.length_a   1.000
_cell.length_b   1.000
_cell.length_c   1.000
_cell.angle_alpha   90.00
_cell.angle_beta   90.00
_cell.angle_gamma   90.00
#
_symmetry.space_group_name_H-M   'P 1'
#
loop_
_entity.id
_entity.type
_entity.pdbx_description
1 polymer ?
#
loop_
_entity_poly.entity_id
_entity_poly.type
_entity_poly.pdbx_seq_one_letter_code
_entity_poly.pdbx_strand_id
1 'polypeptide(L)'
;MTTDATQNGWISLNNGFDLELQHGIPLRLSNNGLDIPADDAQLVDEVKAMSGLSVVIKSWEASDEPGEQEAKLCVDPLQFGEVLHRLALASAALFVDRYHTPIDKESVDWDNAEFARDFNHAADCCCIDPGEPDRRGYFSAYVSQMHAETQRLIDTGESPPVEAE
;
A
#
# COMPACT_ATOMS: atom_id res chain seq x y z
N MET A 1 12.72 19.59 9.03
CA MET A 1 12.55 18.90 10.32
C MET A 1 11.21 18.21 10.23
N THR A 2 11.21 16.97 9.73
CA THR A 2 10.02 16.13 9.54
C THR A 2 10.06 15.06 10.60
N THR A 3 9.29 15.28 11.66
CA THR A 3 8.93 14.26 12.64
C THR A 3 7.43 14.36 12.76
N ASP A 4 6.72 13.96 11.70
CA ASP A 4 5.34 13.53 11.87
C ASP A 4 5.43 12.05 12.17
N ALA A 5 4.98 11.72 13.37
CA ALA A 5 5.06 10.39 13.93
C ALA A 5 4.07 9.50 13.16
N THR A 6 4.56 8.76 12.17
CA THR A 6 3.85 7.60 11.65
C THR A 6 3.64 6.64 12.82
N GLN A 7 2.45 6.65 13.43
CA GLN A 7 2.08 5.68 14.44
C GLN A 7 1.27 4.60 13.74
N ASN A 8 1.87 3.42 13.57
CA ASN A 8 1.20 2.25 13.02
C ASN A 8 0.56 2.48 11.63
N GLY A 9 1.27 3.15 10.71
CA GLY A 9 0.78 3.41 9.35
C GLY A 9 -0.11 4.65 9.20
N TRP A 10 -0.49 5.32 10.28
CA TRP A 10 -1.30 6.55 10.22
C TRP A 10 -0.44 7.81 10.14
N ILE A 11 -0.84 8.74 9.28
CA ILE A 11 -0.20 10.03 9.07
C ILE A 11 -1.26 11.14 9.14
N SER A 12 -1.00 12.16 9.95
CA SER A 12 -1.89 13.32 10.03
C SER A 12 -1.79 14.23 8.81
N LEU A 13 -2.96 14.58 8.28
CA LEU A 13 -3.14 15.54 7.20
C LEU A 13 -3.29 16.96 7.75
N ASN A 14 -2.99 17.96 6.93
CA ASN A 14 -3.02 19.37 7.36
C ASN A 14 -4.43 19.87 7.69
N ASN A 15 -5.45 19.20 7.18
CA ASN A 15 -6.85 19.50 7.42
C ASN A 15 -7.43 18.82 8.68
N GLY A 16 -6.59 18.09 9.44
CA GLY A 16 -6.96 17.47 10.71
C GLY A 16 -7.51 16.04 10.61
N PHE A 17 -7.59 15.49 9.41
CA PHE A 17 -7.85 14.06 9.20
C PHE A 17 -6.55 13.26 9.34
N ASP A 18 -6.64 11.97 9.62
CA ASP A 18 -5.52 11.04 9.50
C ASP A 18 -5.71 10.14 8.28
N LEU A 19 -4.59 9.80 7.64
CA LEU A 19 -4.50 8.91 6.49
C LEU A 19 -3.71 7.66 6.88
N GLU A 20 -4.33 6.50 6.68
CA GLU A 20 -3.64 5.22 6.77
C GLU A 20 -2.90 4.94 5.44
N LEU A 21 -1.58 4.78 5.52
CA LEU A 21 -0.74 4.29 4.44
C LEU A 21 -0.13 2.94 4.82
N GLN A 22 -0.25 1.96 3.93
CA GLN A 22 0.49 0.71 4.03
C GLN A 22 1.40 0.56 2.81
N HIS A 23 2.71 0.45 3.01
CA HIS A 23 3.69 0.40 1.91
C HIS A 23 3.57 1.59 0.93
N GLY A 24 3.16 2.76 1.45
CA GLY A 24 2.86 3.95 0.66
C GLY A 24 1.56 3.87 -0.14
N ILE A 25 0.73 2.85 0.07
CA ILE A 25 -0.60 2.69 -0.55
C ILE A 25 -1.65 3.25 0.41
N PRO A 26 -2.47 4.22 -0.01
CA PRO A 26 -3.51 4.79 0.84
C PRO A 26 -4.69 3.84 1.01
N LEU A 27 -5.08 3.58 2.26
CA LEU A 27 -6.13 2.60 2.60
C LEU A 27 -7.39 3.27 3.15
N ARG A 28 -7.24 4.21 4.08
CA ARG A 28 -8.36 4.80 4.81
C ARG A 28 -8.08 6.24 5.24
N LEU A 29 -9.13 7.01 5.40
CA LEU A 29 -9.12 8.29 6.12
C LEU A 29 -9.90 8.16 7.41
N SER A 30 -9.45 8.84 8.46
CA SER A 30 -10.19 9.04 9.70
C SER A 30 -10.37 10.53 9.99
N ASN A 31 -11.52 10.92 10.52
CA ASN A 31 -11.74 12.27 11.05
C ASN A 31 -11.26 12.44 12.50
N ASN A 32 -10.71 11.39 13.13
CA ASN A 32 -10.24 11.38 14.52
C ASN A 32 -11.28 11.86 15.56
N GLY A 33 -12.56 11.64 15.28
CA GLY A 33 -13.65 12.11 16.16
C GLY A 33 -13.84 13.62 16.14
N LEU A 34 -13.18 14.33 15.22
CA LEU A 34 -13.34 15.76 15.03
C LEU A 34 -14.53 16.02 14.10
N ASP A 35 -15.40 16.95 14.50
CA ASP A 35 -16.51 17.45 13.69
C ASP A 35 -15.98 18.47 12.66
N ILE A 36 -15.21 17.96 11.69
CA ILE A 36 -14.59 18.74 10.61
C ILE A 36 -15.42 18.54 9.33
N PRO A 37 -15.80 19.62 8.63
CA PRO A 37 -16.42 19.49 7.32
C PRO A 37 -15.46 18.78 6.35
N ALA A 38 -15.86 17.63 5.82
CA ALA A 38 -15.11 16.93 4.79
C ALA A 38 -15.26 17.65 3.44
N ASP A 39 -14.16 18.20 2.92
CA ASP A 39 -14.03 18.53 1.50
C ASP A 39 -13.26 17.38 0.83
N ASP A 40 -14.01 16.42 0.29
CA ASP A 40 -13.45 15.23 -0.36
C ASP A 40 -12.47 15.58 -1.48
N ALA A 41 -12.67 16.70 -2.19
CA ALA A 41 -11.77 17.09 -3.27
C ALA A 41 -10.39 17.50 -2.72
N GLN A 42 -10.38 18.27 -1.63
CA GLN A 42 -9.14 18.66 -0.96
C GLN A 42 -8.42 17.45 -0.36
N LEU A 43 -9.16 16.52 0.25
CA LEU A 43 -8.62 15.28 0.81
C LEU A 43 -7.98 14.41 -0.28
N VAL A 44 -8.64 14.23 -1.42
CA VAL A 44 -8.09 13.48 -2.57
C VAL A 44 -6.79 14.10 -3.07
N ASP A 45 -6.73 15.43 -3.20
CA ASP A 45 -5.52 16.13 -3.66
C ASP A 45 -4.36 15.96 -2.67
N GLU A 46 -4.63 16.02 -1.37
CA GLU A 46 -3.62 15.84 -0.32
C GLU A 46 -3.11 14.39 -0.27
N VAL A 47 -4.01 13.40 -0.31
CA VAL A 47 -3.65 11.97 -0.40
C VAL A 47 -2.79 11.70 -1.63
N LYS A 48 -3.14 12.30 -2.77
CA LYS A 48 -2.37 12.16 -4.02
C LYS A 48 -1.00 12.82 -3.92
N ALA A 49 -0.90 14.00 -3.31
CA ALA A 49 0.38 14.67 -3.10
C ALA A 49 1.33 13.83 -2.22
N MET A 50 0.79 13.12 -1.23
CA MET A 50 1.57 12.26 -0.34
C MET A 50 1.95 10.91 -0.96
N SER A 51 0.97 10.19 -1.53
CA SER A 51 1.16 8.81 -1.99
C SER A 51 1.57 8.69 -3.46
N GLY A 52 1.34 9.74 -4.26
CA GLY A 52 1.41 9.70 -5.72
C GLY A 52 0.28 8.90 -6.39
N LEU A 53 -0.67 8.38 -5.62
CA LEU A 53 -1.79 7.57 -6.11
C LEU A 53 -3.07 8.40 -6.15
N SER A 54 -3.82 8.27 -7.24
CA SER A 54 -5.15 8.87 -7.36
C SER A 54 -6.15 7.96 -6.66
N VAL A 55 -7.01 8.53 -5.82
CA VAL A 55 -7.96 7.78 -5.00
C VAL A 55 -9.38 8.29 -5.16
N VAL A 56 -10.34 7.43 -4.83
CA VAL A 56 -11.74 7.77 -4.59
C VAL A 56 -12.05 7.47 -3.14
N ILE A 57 -12.58 8.47 -2.42
CA ILE A 57 -13.08 8.32 -1.05
C ILE A 57 -14.44 7.62 -1.13
N LYS A 58 -14.60 6.50 -0.41
CA LYS A 58 -15.89 5.82 -0.26
C LYS A 58 -16.71 6.47 0.84
N SER A 59 -17.91 5.95 1.08
CA SER A 59 -18.79 6.50 2.10
C SER A 59 -18.11 6.51 3.47
N TRP A 60 -18.30 7.62 4.19
CA TRP A 60 -17.90 7.74 5.59
C TRP A 60 -18.81 6.89 6.48
N GLU A 61 -18.20 6.02 7.27
CA GLU A 61 -18.86 5.09 8.18
C GLU A 61 -18.37 5.33 9.60
N ALA A 62 -19.18 5.01 10.61
CA ALA A 62 -18.73 5.10 12.00
C ALA A 62 -17.60 4.10 12.23
N SER A 63 -16.53 4.53 12.90
CA SER A 63 -15.45 3.62 13.32
C SER A 63 -15.83 2.91 14.64
N ASP A 64 -14.91 2.08 15.13
CA ASP A 64 -15.06 1.41 16.43
C ASP A 64 -14.97 2.39 17.61
N GLU A 65 -14.32 3.54 17.42
CA GLU A 65 -14.17 4.58 18.45
C GLU A 65 -15.37 5.56 18.43
N PRO A 66 -16.03 5.82 19.58
CA PRO A 66 -17.21 6.66 19.61
C PRO A 66 -16.96 8.09 19.11
N GLY A 67 -17.67 8.46 18.05
CA GLY A 67 -17.62 9.80 17.44
C GLY A 67 -16.66 9.91 16.26
N GLU A 68 -15.82 8.91 16.05
CA GLU A 68 -14.93 8.83 14.90
C GLU A 68 -15.62 8.22 13.68
N GLN A 69 -15.24 8.70 12.50
CA GLN A 69 -15.69 8.19 11.22
C GLN A 69 -14.49 7.87 10.35
N GLU A 70 -14.58 6.74 9.65
CA GLU A 70 -13.59 6.29 8.68
C GLU A 70 -14.20 6.24 7.28
N ALA A 71 -13.38 6.49 6.26
CA ALA A 71 -13.72 6.25 4.87
C ALA A 71 -12.64 5.41 4.19
N LYS A 72 -13.06 4.30 3.56
CA LYS A 72 -12.16 3.50 2.72
C LYS A 72 -11.72 4.31 1.50
N LEU A 73 -10.44 4.22 1.16
CA LEU A 73 -9.89 4.75 -0.07
C LEU A 73 -9.77 3.64 -1.12
N CYS A 74 -10.12 3.96 -2.36
CA CYS A 74 -9.92 3.08 -3.50
C CYS A 74 -8.98 3.75 -4.49
N VAL A 75 -7.83 3.15 -4.73
CA VAL A 75 -6.86 3.62 -5.73
C VAL A 75 -7.43 3.42 -7.13
N ASP A 76 -7.17 4.37 -8.04
CA ASP A 76 -7.55 4.27 -9.45
C ASP A 76 -7.09 2.92 -10.04
N PRO A 77 -7.99 2.09 -10.59
CA PRO A 77 -7.65 0.81 -11.19
C PRO A 77 -6.59 0.89 -12.31
N LEU A 78 -6.45 2.04 -12.98
CA LEU A 78 -5.38 2.25 -13.96
C LEU A 78 -3.98 2.24 -13.33
N GLN A 79 -3.89 2.41 -12.01
CA GLN A 79 -2.66 2.37 -11.22
C GLN A 79 -2.45 1.02 -10.52
N PHE A 80 -3.24 -0.02 -10.82
CA PHE A 80 -3.12 -1.36 -10.22
C PHE A 80 -1.69 -1.93 -10.29
N GLY A 81 -1.01 -1.76 -11.44
CA GLY A 81 0.37 -2.22 -11.60
C GLY A 81 1.37 -1.54 -10.67
N GLU A 82 1.14 -0.26 -10.32
CA GLU A 82 1.96 0.48 -9.37
C GLU A 82 1.70 0.02 -7.93
N VAL A 83 0.43 -0.22 -7.58
CA VAL A 83 0.06 -0.81 -6.27
C VAL A 83 0.74 -2.17 -6.10
N LEU A 84 0.62 -3.05 -7.10
CA LEU A 84 1.22 -4.37 -7.07
C LEU A 84 2.76 -4.30 -7.05
N HIS A 85 3.36 -3.31 -7.70
CA HIS A 85 4.80 -3.07 -7.62
C HIS A 85 5.25 -2.74 -6.20
N ARG A 86 4.56 -1.83 -5.50
CA ARG A 86 4.88 -1.48 -4.11
C ARG A 86 4.77 -2.68 -3.17
N LEU A 87 3.75 -3.52 -3.37
CA LEU A 87 3.60 -4.77 -2.63
C LEU A 87 4.73 -5.76 -2.92
N ALA A 88 5.19 -5.87 -4.18
CA ALA A 88 6.34 -6.70 -4.53
C ALA A 88 7.63 -6.27 -3.80
N LEU A 89 7.84 -4.95 -3.65
CA LEU A 89 8.98 -4.41 -2.90
C LEU A 89 8.85 -4.69 -1.40
N ALA A 90 7.65 -4.58 -0.83
CA ALA A 90 7.39 -4.91 0.57
C ALA A 90 7.61 -6.41 0.85
N SER A 91 7.12 -7.29 -0.03
CA SER A 91 7.33 -8.74 0.05
C SER A 91 8.81 -9.12 -0.10
N ALA A 92 9.56 -8.43 -0.96
CA ALA A 92 11.01 -8.57 -1.06
C ALA A 92 11.70 -8.21 0.26
N ALA A 93 11.31 -7.09 0.87
CA ALA A 93 11.87 -6.66 2.15
C ALA A 93 11.57 -7.63 3.28
N LEU A 94 10.33 -8.11 3.38
CA LEU A 94 9.91 -9.11 4.36
C LEU A 94 10.73 -10.40 4.23
N PHE A 95 10.98 -10.84 2.99
CA PHE A 95 11.81 -12.01 2.75
C PHE A 95 13.26 -11.78 3.23
N VAL A 96 13.86 -10.66 2.85
CA VAL A 96 15.25 -10.35 3.22
C VAL A 96 15.40 -10.16 4.72
N ASP A 97 14.47 -9.49 5.38
CA ASP A 97 14.48 -9.33 6.84
C ASP A 97 14.41 -10.69 7.55
N ARG A 98 13.56 -11.60 7.04
CA ARG A 98 13.39 -12.93 7.65
C ARG A 98 14.56 -13.87 7.37
N TYR A 99 15.05 -13.93 6.14
CA TYR A 99 15.97 -14.97 5.68
C TYR A 99 17.40 -14.47 5.41
N HIS A 100 17.61 -13.15 5.38
CA HIS A 100 18.91 -12.51 5.18
C HIS A 100 19.65 -12.99 3.92
N THR A 101 18.90 -13.29 2.85
CA THR A 101 19.40 -13.84 1.59
C THR A 101 18.46 -13.44 0.43
N PRO A 102 18.93 -13.35 -0.83
CA PRO A 102 18.02 -13.12 -1.95
C PRO A 102 17.16 -14.34 -2.23
N ILE A 103 15.99 -14.14 -2.86
CA ILE A 103 15.13 -15.25 -3.27
C ILE A 103 15.85 -16.06 -4.35
N ASP A 104 15.94 -17.38 -4.16
CA ASP A 104 16.44 -18.28 -5.20
C ASP A 104 15.43 -18.33 -6.36
N LYS A 105 15.91 -18.30 -7.60
CA LYS A 105 15.10 -18.41 -8.82
C LYS A 105 14.28 -19.69 -8.89
N GLU A 106 14.66 -20.71 -8.13
CA GLU A 106 13.92 -21.98 -8.03
C GLU A 106 12.82 -21.96 -6.94
N SER A 107 12.68 -20.87 -6.18
CA SER A 107 11.69 -20.70 -5.11
C SER A 107 10.28 -20.43 -5.62
N VAL A 108 9.81 -21.27 -6.55
CA VAL A 108 8.52 -21.13 -7.24
C VAL A 108 7.33 -21.13 -6.26
N ASP A 109 7.45 -21.82 -5.13
CA ASP A 109 6.40 -21.84 -4.10
C ASP A 109 6.24 -20.49 -3.42
N TRP A 110 7.35 -19.78 -3.15
CA TRP A 110 7.32 -18.42 -2.61
C TRP A 110 6.70 -17.46 -3.62
N ASP A 111 7.18 -17.48 -4.86
CA ASP A 111 6.70 -16.60 -5.93
C ASP A 111 5.18 -16.69 -6.13
N ASN A 112 4.64 -17.91 -6.15
CA ASN A 112 3.22 -18.13 -6.32
C ASN A 112 2.41 -17.68 -5.10
N ALA A 113 2.89 -17.98 -3.89
CA ALA A 113 2.19 -17.65 -2.65
C ALA A 113 2.11 -16.13 -2.44
N GLU A 114 3.24 -15.44 -2.57
CA GLU A 114 3.32 -13.99 -2.37
C GLU A 114 2.57 -13.24 -3.47
N PHE A 115 2.73 -13.64 -4.74
CA PHE A 115 1.95 -13.05 -5.82
C PHE A 115 0.45 -13.22 -5.59
N ALA A 116 -0.01 -14.40 -5.15
CA ALA A 116 -1.42 -14.62 -4.94
C ALA A 116 -1.99 -13.71 -3.84
N ARG A 117 -1.25 -13.53 -2.74
CA ARG A 117 -1.61 -12.62 -1.64
C ARG A 117 -1.61 -11.18 -2.12
N ASP A 118 -0.50 -10.71 -2.68
CA ASP A 118 -0.31 -9.30 -3.04
C ASP A 118 -1.21 -8.87 -4.20
N PHE A 119 -1.49 -9.77 -5.15
CA PHE A 119 -2.44 -9.48 -6.22
C PHE A 119 -3.85 -9.25 -5.69
N ASN A 120 -4.30 -10.09 -4.74
CA ASN A 120 -5.61 -9.91 -4.13
C ASN A 120 -5.65 -8.64 -3.28
N HIS A 121 -4.58 -8.36 -2.54
CA HIS A 121 -4.45 -7.12 -1.79
C HIS A 121 -4.48 -5.89 -2.71
N ALA A 122 -3.77 -5.91 -3.85
CA ALA A 122 -3.84 -4.84 -4.84
C ALA A 122 -5.26 -4.65 -5.39
N ALA A 123 -6.01 -5.74 -5.61
CA ALA A 123 -7.41 -5.67 -6.04
C ALA A 123 -8.30 -5.03 -4.97
N ASP A 124 -8.08 -5.38 -3.69
CA ASP A 124 -8.78 -4.79 -2.55
C ASP A 124 -8.49 -3.30 -2.38
N CYS A 125 -7.25 -2.88 -2.58
CA CYS A 125 -6.81 -1.48 -2.58
C CYS A 125 -7.40 -0.67 -3.74
N CYS A 126 -7.56 -1.30 -4.92
CA CYS A 126 -8.21 -0.69 -6.08
C CYS A 126 -9.73 -0.82 -6.06
N CYS A 127 -10.30 -1.58 -5.12
CA CYS A 127 -11.72 -1.90 -5.02
C CYS A 127 -12.31 -2.49 -6.30
N ILE A 128 -11.57 -3.39 -6.93
CA ILE A 128 -11.96 -4.14 -8.12
C ILE A 128 -12.07 -5.63 -7.81
N ASP A 129 -12.82 -6.36 -8.63
CA ASP A 129 -12.85 -7.82 -8.51
C ASP A 129 -11.49 -8.39 -8.94
N PRO A 130 -10.83 -9.24 -8.12
CA PRO A 130 -9.56 -9.86 -8.48
C PRO A 130 -9.62 -10.76 -9.73
N GLY A 131 -10.81 -11.08 -10.25
CA GLY A 131 -11.01 -11.73 -11.53
C GLY A 131 -10.91 -10.80 -12.77
N GLU A 132 -10.92 -9.48 -12.58
CA GLU A 132 -10.86 -8.50 -13.68
C GLU A 132 -9.46 -8.31 -14.30
N PRO A 133 -8.36 -8.18 -13.53
CA PRO A 133 -7.04 -7.93 -14.12
C PRO A 133 -6.38 -9.22 -14.64
N ASP A 134 -5.52 -9.09 -15.67
CA ASP A 134 -4.78 -10.22 -16.25
C ASP A 134 -3.69 -10.71 -15.29
N ARG A 135 -4.05 -11.65 -14.39
CA ARG A 135 -3.12 -12.28 -13.45
C ARG A 135 -1.84 -12.81 -14.11
N ARG A 136 -1.94 -13.39 -15.32
CA ARG A 136 -0.75 -13.93 -15.99
C ARG A 136 0.17 -12.83 -16.48
N GLY A 137 -0.40 -11.73 -16.98
CA GLY A 137 0.34 -10.55 -17.41
C GLY A 137 1.12 -9.89 -16.26
N TYR A 138 0.57 -9.90 -15.05
CA TYR A 138 1.23 -9.30 -13.88
C TYR A 138 2.27 -10.20 -13.21
N PHE A 139 2.10 -11.53 -13.25
CA PHE A 139 2.96 -12.46 -12.51
C PHE A 139 4.45 -12.30 -12.84
N SER A 140 4.82 -12.30 -14.12
CA SER A 140 6.24 -12.23 -14.51
C SER A 140 6.89 -10.91 -14.11
N ALA A 141 6.13 -9.80 -14.18
CA ALA A 141 6.63 -8.49 -13.78
C ALA A 141 6.83 -8.43 -12.26
N TYR A 142 5.84 -8.89 -11.50
CA TYR A 142 5.88 -8.96 -10.05
C TYR A 142 7.09 -9.77 -9.54
N VAL A 143 7.25 -11.01 -10.02
CA VAL A 143 8.37 -11.88 -9.59
C VAL A 143 9.72 -11.25 -9.95
N SER A 144 9.83 -10.71 -11.17
CA SER A 144 11.07 -10.05 -11.59
C SER A 144 11.43 -8.85 -10.71
N GLN A 145 10.44 -8.07 -10.28
CA GLN A 145 10.65 -6.91 -9.41
C GLN A 145 11.02 -7.34 -7.99
N MET A 146 10.29 -8.30 -7.42
CA MET A 146 10.54 -8.84 -6.09
C MET A 146 11.95 -9.43 -5.99
N HIS A 147 12.35 -10.27 -6.96
CA HIS A 147 13.69 -10.88 -6.96
C HIS A 147 14.80 -9.82 -7.12
N ALA A 148 14.63 -8.88 -8.05
CA ALA A 148 15.58 -7.79 -8.24
C ALA A 148 15.75 -6.94 -6.98
N GLU A 149 14.65 -6.68 -6.26
CA GLU A 149 14.69 -5.93 -5.01
C GLU A 149 15.39 -6.72 -3.89
N THR A 150 15.12 -8.02 -3.73
CA THR A 150 15.85 -8.82 -2.73
C THR A 150 17.36 -8.83 -2.98
N GLN A 151 17.78 -8.90 -4.24
CA GLN A 151 19.19 -8.81 -4.60
C GLN A 151 19.76 -7.43 -4.25
N ARG A 152 19.05 -6.35 -4.60
CA ARG A 152 19.45 -4.98 -4.29
C ARG A 152 19.63 -4.78 -2.79
N LEU A 153 18.66 -5.20 -1.98
CA LEU A 153 18.68 -5.07 -0.51
C LEU A 153 19.89 -5.78 0.11
N ILE A 154 20.22 -6.97 -0.40
CA ILE A 154 21.40 -7.73 0.05
C ILE A 154 22.70 -7.06 -0.37
N ASP A 155 22.77 -6.55 -1.61
CA ASP A 155 23.97 -5.92 -2.15
C ASP A 155 24.29 -4.56 -1.51
N THR A 156 23.25 -3.76 -1.22
CA THR A 156 23.42 -2.40 -0.68
C THR A 156 23.33 -2.34 0.84
N GLY A 157 22.66 -3.30 1.48
CA GLY A 157 22.33 -3.26 2.91
C GLY A 157 21.36 -2.12 3.28
N GLU A 158 20.72 -1.51 2.29
CA GLU A 158 19.72 -0.46 2.50
C GLU A 158 18.36 -1.08 2.85
N SER A 159 17.55 -0.34 3.58
CA SER A 159 16.14 -0.66 3.76
C SER A 159 15.36 -0.44 2.46
N PRO A 160 14.25 -1.17 2.24
CA PRO A 160 13.34 -0.90 1.13
C PRO A 160 12.82 0.55 1.13
N PRO A 161 12.43 1.09 -0.03
CA PRO A 161 11.79 2.39 -0.12
C PRO A 161 10.33 2.40 0.39
N VAL A 162 9.79 1.22 0.71
CA VAL A 162 8.46 1.00 1.30
C VAL A 162 8.62 0.29 2.64
N GLU A 163 7.75 0.55 3.61
CA GLU A 163 7.80 -0.15 4.91
C GLU A 163 7.63 -1.67 4.73
N ALA A 164 8.21 -2.49 5.61
CA ALA A 164 7.92 -3.92 5.69
C ALA A 164 6.83 -4.15 6.75
N GLU A 165 5.99 -5.19 6.59
CA GLU A 165 4.89 -5.53 7.52
C GLU A 165 5.35 -5.83 8.96
#